data_AF-A0A225VWQ8-F1
#
_entry.id   AF-A0A225VWQ8-F1
#
_cell.length_a   1.000
_cell.length_b   1.000
_cell.length_c   1.000
_cell.angle_alpha   90.00
_cell.angle_beta   90.00
_cell.angle_gamma   90.00
#
_symmetry.space_group_name_H-M   'P 1'
#
loop_
_entity.id
_entity.type
_entity.pdbx_description
1 polymer ?
#
loop_
_entity_poly.entity_id
_entity_poly.type
_entity_poly.pdbx_seq_one_letter_code
_entity_poly.pdbx_strand_id
1 'polypeptide(L)'
;MSLPPPSPFGITNLTSPRQPSLLSMYPGVVATLGFTFAANFPPKVITVEEVEAQRVPSQTHLAVLLALQRVAGNVLASRRKENLSLSVGHARSLLSCLRESFMFARKVNDAVPLRRYMQRVGWRYGMTVPSSSELPSLLPQEVLGKQQYLHVLFTVLVRSVNNAEVAPIGEQDEARKYMTRLVQDTLEEYLAWTGVAQYIEEEKMPADAQQRVESFTPLLVATLKELAEFDNTELQRHMKWLYPLLTDLVMVPNGEVRVALSSVFSKAVRQLLPPM
;
A
#
# COMPACT_ATOMS: atom_id res chain seq x y z
N MET A 1 -25.55 55.57 54.82
CA MET A 1 -25.81 54.84 53.57
C MET A 1 -24.51 54.21 53.11
N SER A 2 -24.37 52.89 53.22
CA SER A 2 -23.32 52.11 52.55
C SER A 2 -23.84 50.69 52.35
N LEU A 3 -24.21 50.38 51.11
CA LEU A 3 -24.69 49.07 50.66
C LEU A 3 -23.51 48.09 50.55
N PRO A 4 -23.74 46.78 50.75
CA PRO A 4 -22.69 45.76 50.65
C PRO A 4 -22.27 45.54 49.19
N PRO A 5 -21.02 45.08 48.94
CA PRO A 5 -20.51 44.88 47.59
C PRO A 5 -21.19 43.70 46.89
N PRO A 6 -21.35 43.77 45.55
CA PRO A 6 -22.07 42.77 44.76
C PRO A 6 -21.22 41.54 44.44
N SER A 7 -21.86 40.37 44.45
CA SER A 7 -21.35 39.11 43.93
C SER A 7 -21.04 39.22 42.42
N PRO A 8 -19.90 38.72 41.93
CA PRO A 8 -19.65 38.68 40.49
C PRO A 8 -20.05 37.33 39.90
N PHE A 9 -21.27 37.25 39.37
CA PHE A 9 -21.57 36.39 38.23
C PHE A 9 -22.01 37.30 37.08
N GLY A 10 -21.17 37.41 36.05
CA GLY A 10 -21.41 38.29 34.90
C GLY A 10 -20.30 38.27 33.84
N ILE A 11 -20.21 37.16 33.11
CA ILE A 11 -19.91 37.01 31.67
C ILE A 11 -18.99 38.07 31.00
N THR A 12 -17.77 37.65 30.66
CA THR A 12 -17.13 37.99 29.36
C THR A 12 -16.33 36.78 28.87
N ASN A 13 -16.99 35.96 28.04
CA ASN A 13 -16.34 35.01 27.15
C ASN A 13 -15.50 35.80 26.13
N LEU A 14 -14.23 36.06 26.46
CA LEU A 14 -13.25 36.53 25.50
C LEU A 14 -12.32 35.37 25.17
N THR A 15 -12.63 34.74 24.03
CA THR A 15 -11.69 34.03 23.15
C THR A 15 -10.77 33.02 23.83
N SER A 16 -11.31 31.84 24.12
CA SER A 16 -10.49 30.63 24.19
C SER A 16 -9.76 30.46 22.84
N PRO A 17 -8.42 30.27 22.84
CA PRO A 17 -7.72 29.94 21.61
C PRO A 17 -8.29 28.62 21.12
N ARG A 18 -8.88 28.62 19.91
CA ARG A 18 -9.43 27.44 19.23
C ARG A 18 -8.51 26.25 19.51
N GLN A 19 -8.97 25.31 20.34
CA GLN A 19 -8.29 24.04 20.51
C GLN A 19 -8.12 23.44 19.12
N PRO A 20 -6.90 23.04 18.71
CA PRO A 20 -6.77 22.27 17.50
C PRO A 20 -7.60 21.00 17.68
N SER A 21 -8.49 20.72 16.74
CA SER A 21 -9.27 19.49 16.69
C SER A 21 -8.28 18.33 16.66
N LEU A 22 -8.06 17.70 17.81
CA LEU A 22 -7.15 16.57 17.93
C LEU A 22 -7.75 15.41 17.14
N LEU A 23 -6.97 14.87 16.20
CA LEU A 23 -7.27 13.65 15.47
C LEU A 23 -7.07 12.45 16.41
N SER A 24 -7.91 12.32 17.44
CA SER A 24 -8.02 11.09 18.19
C SER A 24 -8.64 10.06 17.25
N MET A 25 -7.89 9.02 16.87
CA MET A 25 -8.48 7.88 16.16
C MET A 25 -9.59 7.29 17.02
N TYR A 26 -10.73 6.98 16.38
CA TYR A 26 -11.87 6.39 17.06
C TYR A 26 -11.44 5.14 17.85
N PRO A 27 -11.78 5.01 19.15
CA PRO A 27 -11.35 3.89 19.98
C PRO A 27 -11.72 2.51 19.39
N GLY A 28 -12.83 2.41 18.67
CA GLY A 28 -13.23 1.19 17.97
C GLY A 28 -12.28 0.80 16.82
N VAL A 29 -11.68 1.77 16.13
CA VAL A 29 -10.68 1.53 15.08
C VAL A 29 -9.39 1.02 15.68
N VAL A 30 -8.94 1.63 16.80
CA VAL A 30 -7.77 1.19 17.55
C VAL A 30 -7.91 -0.25 18.04
N ALA A 31 -9.07 -0.60 18.60
CA ALA A 31 -9.38 -1.95 19.06
C ALA A 31 -9.44 -2.97 17.92
N THR A 32 -10.06 -2.60 16.78
CA THR A 32 -10.17 -3.50 15.61
C THR A 32 -8.83 -3.73 14.92
N LEU A 33 -7.95 -2.72 14.92
CA LEU A 33 -6.62 -2.80 14.32
C LEU A 33 -5.56 -3.43 15.24
N GLY A 34 -5.92 -3.76 16.50
CA GLY A 34 -5.02 -4.39 17.46
C GLY A 34 -3.86 -3.49 17.90
N PHE A 35 -4.01 -2.17 17.80
CA PHE A 35 -2.96 -1.23 18.20
C PHE A 35 -2.99 -0.96 19.69
N THR A 36 -1.92 -1.30 20.41
CA THR A 36 -1.63 -0.79 21.74
C THR A 36 -0.73 0.43 21.64
N PHE A 37 -1.31 1.62 21.75
CA PHE A 37 -0.54 2.86 21.82
C PHE A 37 -0.02 3.06 23.24
N ALA A 38 1.27 3.39 23.38
CA ALA A 38 1.76 3.97 24.62
C ALA A 38 1.01 5.30 24.81
N ALA A 39 0.22 5.39 25.88
CA ALA A 39 -0.47 6.61 26.26
C ALA A 39 0.58 7.70 26.48
N ASN A 40 0.68 8.66 25.56
CA ASN A 40 1.05 10.06 25.76
C ASN A 40 1.34 10.70 24.38
N PHE A 41 0.27 11.20 23.76
CA PHE A 41 0.32 12.28 22.77
C PHE A 41 -0.66 13.33 23.30
N PRO A 42 -0.27 14.59 23.57
CA PRO A 42 0.86 15.36 23.00
C PRO A 42 1.78 15.94 24.10
N PRO A 43 2.73 16.87 23.79
CA PRO A 43 2.93 17.91 24.78
C PRO A 43 3.11 19.34 24.25
N LYS A 44 2.79 20.26 25.15
CA LYS A 44 2.89 21.73 25.06
C LYS A 44 4.29 22.26 25.42
N VAL A 45 5.35 21.47 25.28
CA VAL A 45 6.71 21.89 25.63
C VAL A 45 7.67 21.40 24.56
N ILE A 46 8.09 22.28 23.66
CA ILE A 46 9.03 21.97 22.59
C ILE A 46 10.43 21.87 23.22
N THR A 47 10.82 20.70 23.73
CA THR A 47 12.24 20.43 24.05
C THR A 47 13.02 20.23 22.74
N VAL A 48 14.34 20.47 22.77
CA VAL A 48 15.20 20.23 21.60
C VAL A 48 15.09 18.78 21.13
N GLU A 49 14.97 17.85 22.08
CA GLU A 49 14.78 16.42 21.85
C GLU A 49 13.45 16.11 21.13
N GLU A 50 12.37 16.84 21.44
CA GLU A 50 11.09 16.68 20.73
C GLU A 50 11.11 17.28 19.32
N VAL A 51 11.82 18.39 19.11
CA VAL A 51 12.06 18.94 17.75
C VAL A 51 12.88 17.95 16.93
N GLU A 52 13.89 17.33 17.53
CA GLU A 52 14.70 16.30 16.89
C GLU A 52 13.89 15.03 16.61
N ALA A 53 13.00 14.62 17.51
CA ALA A 53 12.07 13.51 17.29
C ALA A 53 11.07 13.78 16.14
N GLN A 54 10.72 15.05 15.88
CA GLN A 54 9.88 15.43 14.74
C GLN A 54 10.62 15.44 13.39
N ARG A 55 11.95 15.38 13.37
CA ARG A 55 12.74 15.34 12.12
C ARG A 55 12.67 13.97 11.42
N VAL A 56 12.22 12.93 12.12
CA VAL A 56 12.06 11.58 11.57
C VAL A 56 10.59 11.14 11.59
N PRO A 57 10.11 10.42 10.57
CA PRO A 57 8.75 9.87 10.60
C PRO A 57 8.54 8.93 11.79
N SER A 58 7.47 9.17 12.54
CA SER A 58 7.09 8.33 13.68
C SER A 58 6.70 6.92 13.23
N GLN A 59 7.34 5.89 13.82
CA GLN A 59 7.05 4.48 13.55
C GLN A 59 5.57 4.15 13.77
N THR A 60 4.97 4.70 14.82
CA THR A 60 3.54 4.53 15.14
C THR A 60 2.66 5.07 14.02
N HIS A 61 2.95 6.27 13.50
CA HIS A 61 2.20 6.85 12.39
C HIS A 61 2.32 6.01 11.12
N LEU A 62 3.50 5.48 10.84
CA LEU A 62 3.75 4.60 9.70
C LEU A 62 3.02 3.26 9.81
N ALA A 63 2.94 2.68 11.01
CA ALA A 63 2.16 1.46 11.28
C ALA A 63 0.65 1.71 11.11
N VAL A 64 0.14 2.84 11.60
CA VAL A 64 -1.24 3.25 11.40
C VAL A 64 -1.55 3.43 9.92
N LEU A 65 -0.69 4.12 9.17
CA LEU A 65 -0.84 4.30 7.73
C LEU A 65 -0.91 2.94 7.00
N LEU A 66 -0.03 2.01 7.37
CA LEU A 66 -0.02 0.65 6.82
C LEU A 66 -1.36 -0.07 7.06
N ALA A 67 -1.89 0.01 8.29
CA ALA A 67 -3.20 -0.58 8.59
C ALA A 67 -4.35 0.11 7.83
N LEU A 68 -4.30 1.43 7.67
CA LEU A 68 -5.29 2.18 6.89
C LEU A 68 -5.28 1.76 5.41
N GLN A 69 -4.11 1.50 4.81
CA GLN A 69 -4.03 0.97 3.44
C GLN A 69 -4.78 -0.36 3.31
N ARG A 70 -4.61 -1.27 4.28
CA ARG A 70 -5.31 -2.56 4.32
C ARG A 70 -6.82 -2.40 4.46
N VAL A 71 -7.26 -1.55 5.38
CA VAL A 71 -8.69 -1.28 5.59
C VAL A 71 -9.31 -0.66 4.34
N ALA A 72 -8.65 0.33 3.74
CA ALA A 72 -9.14 0.97 2.52
C ALA A 72 -9.28 -0.02 1.35
N GLY A 73 -8.27 -0.87 1.13
CA GLY A 73 -8.34 -1.92 0.11
C GLY A 73 -9.50 -2.89 0.33
N ASN A 74 -9.64 -3.40 1.56
CA ASN A 74 -10.73 -4.31 1.93
C ASN A 74 -12.12 -3.68 1.75
N VAL A 75 -12.31 -2.43 2.17
CA VAL A 75 -13.57 -1.68 2.00
C VAL A 75 -13.89 -1.52 0.52
N LEU A 76 -12.90 -1.12 -0.29
CA LEU A 76 -13.08 -0.92 -1.73
C LEU A 76 -13.37 -2.23 -2.47
N ALA A 77 -12.73 -3.33 -2.10
CA ALA A 77 -12.99 -4.65 -2.67
C ALA A 77 -14.35 -5.21 -2.23
N SER A 78 -14.79 -4.90 -1.01
CA SER A 78 -16.07 -5.38 -0.45
C SER A 78 -17.26 -4.50 -0.82
N ARG A 79 -17.04 -3.27 -1.31
CA ARG A 79 -18.11 -2.28 -1.62
C ARG A 79 -19.23 -2.81 -2.53
N ARG A 80 -18.93 -3.82 -3.37
CA ARG A 80 -19.88 -4.44 -4.32
C ARG A 80 -20.38 -5.83 -3.88
N LYS A 81 -20.02 -6.32 -2.69
CA LYS A 81 -20.40 -7.66 -2.23
C LYS A 81 -21.70 -7.66 -1.43
N GLU A 82 -21.86 -6.74 -0.47
CA GLU A 82 -23.05 -6.67 0.38
C GLU A 82 -23.05 -5.32 1.16
N ASN A 83 -24.17 -4.58 1.12
CA ASN A 83 -24.58 -3.53 2.10
C ASN A 83 -23.67 -2.32 2.38
N LEU A 84 -22.54 -2.14 1.70
CA LEU A 84 -21.69 -0.95 1.85
C LEU A 84 -22.06 0.13 0.83
N SER A 85 -22.90 1.08 1.24
CA SER A 85 -23.28 2.24 0.43
C SER A 85 -22.14 3.26 0.35
N LEU A 86 -21.09 2.93 -0.42
CA LEU A 86 -20.01 3.86 -0.74
C LEU A 86 -20.28 4.50 -2.10
N SER A 87 -20.46 5.83 -2.11
CA SER A 87 -20.67 6.56 -3.37
C SER A 87 -19.48 6.36 -4.33
N VAL A 88 -19.75 6.44 -5.63
CA VAL A 88 -18.71 6.31 -6.67
C VAL A 88 -17.59 7.34 -6.47
N GLY A 89 -17.94 8.57 -6.11
CA GLY A 89 -16.97 9.63 -5.80
C GLY A 89 -16.08 9.28 -4.61
N HIS A 90 -16.65 8.83 -3.49
CA HIS A 90 -15.87 8.44 -2.32
C HIS A 90 -14.95 7.24 -2.61
N ALA A 91 -15.44 6.26 -3.37
CA ALA A 91 -14.64 5.12 -3.76
C ALA A 91 -13.45 5.52 -4.66
N ARG A 92 -13.65 6.45 -5.60
CA ARG A 92 -12.57 7.00 -6.43
C ARG A 92 -11.55 7.76 -5.59
N SER A 93 -11.99 8.58 -4.64
CA SER A 93 -11.09 9.30 -3.73
C SER A 93 -10.27 8.33 -2.88
N LEU A 94 -10.91 7.33 -2.27
CA LEU A 94 -10.20 6.30 -1.48
C LEU A 94 -9.20 5.50 -2.32
N LEU A 95 -9.57 5.16 -3.55
CA LEU A 95 -8.69 4.47 -4.49
C LEU A 95 -7.50 5.36 -4.89
N SER A 96 -7.70 6.67 -5.09
CA SER A 96 -6.61 7.62 -5.34
C SER A 96 -5.69 7.75 -4.14
N CYS A 97 -6.23 7.86 -2.92
CA CYS A 97 -5.45 7.91 -1.69
C CYS A 97 -4.57 6.66 -1.54
N LEU A 98 -5.12 5.47 -1.84
CA LEU A 98 -4.37 4.22 -1.79
C LEU A 98 -3.22 4.22 -2.81
N ARG A 99 -3.49 4.70 -4.04
CA ARG A 99 -2.48 4.86 -5.09
C ARG A 99 -1.36 5.83 -4.68
N GLU A 100 -1.74 7.02 -4.25
CA GLU A 100 -0.81 8.07 -3.85
C GLU A 100 0.05 7.63 -2.67
N SER A 101 -0.51 6.84 -1.74
CA SER A 101 0.20 6.32 -0.59
C SER A 101 1.38 5.42 -0.97
N PHE A 102 1.18 4.41 -1.83
CA PHE A 102 2.30 3.55 -2.25
C PHE A 102 3.25 4.27 -3.21
N MET A 103 2.74 5.19 -4.04
CA MET A 103 3.59 5.99 -4.93
C MET A 103 4.52 6.93 -4.14
N PHE A 104 4.03 7.50 -3.05
CA PHE A 104 4.86 8.27 -2.12
C PHE A 104 5.92 7.38 -1.46
N ALA A 105 5.52 6.22 -0.94
CA ALA A 105 6.45 5.26 -0.35
C ALA A 105 7.57 4.86 -1.32
N ARG A 106 7.21 4.58 -2.58
CA ARG A 106 8.16 4.30 -3.66
C ARG A 106 9.16 5.43 -3.87
N LYS A 107 8.71 6.69 -3.96
CA LYS A 107 9.61 7.84 -4.11
C LYS A 107 10.63 7.93 -2.97
N VAL A 108 10.22 7.61 -1.74
CA VAL A 108 11.14 7.56 -0.59
C VAL A 108 12.11 6.39 -0.72
N ASN A 109 11.64 5.21 -1.11
CA ASN A 109 12.47 4.02 -1.34
C ASN A 109 13.51 4.23 -2.44
N ASP A 110 13.17 4.96 -3.50
CA ASP A 110 14.10 5.27 -4.59
C ASP A 110 15.09 6.41 -4.21
N ALA A 111 14.73 7.26 -3.25
CA ALA A 111 15.58 8.37 -2.78
C ALA A 111 16.67 7.92 -1.79
N VAL A 112 17.68 7.19 -2.29
CA VAL A 112 18.82 6.71 -1.48
C VAL A 112 19.49 7.82 -0.63
N PRO A 113 19.77 9.05 -1.15
CA PRO A 113 20.35 10.11 -0.33
C PRO A 113 19.48 10.52 0.86
N LEU A 114 18.16 10.54 0.66
CA LEU A 114 17.19 10.84 1.73
C LEU A 114 17.21 9.74 2.79
N ARG A 115 17.17 8.46 2.38
CA ARG A 115 17.19 7.33 3.31
C ARG A 115 18.47 7.27 4.13
N ARG A 116 19.63 7.58 3.52
CA ARG A 116 20.91 7.73 4.23
C ARG A 116 20.89 8.90 5.22
N TYR A 117 20.30 10.03 4.86
CA TYR A 117 20.12 11.15 5.79
C TYR A 117 19.23 10.74 6.97
N MET A 118 18.07 10.15 6.70
CA MET A 118 17.12 9.68 7.72
C MET A 118 17.76 8.63 8.65
N GLN A 119 18.59 7.72 8.12
CA GLN A 119 19.35 6.78 8.93
C GLN A 119 20.33 7.51 9.88
N ARG A 120 21.05 8.53 9.41
CA ARG A 120 21.95 9.32 10.26
C ARG A 120 21.21 10.05 11.39
N VAL A 121 20.00 10.54 11.14
CA VAL A 121 19.16 11.17 12.17
C VAL A 121 18.31 10.17 12.97
N GLY A 122 18.63 8.87 12.90
CA GLY A 122 18.07 7.86 13.81
C GLY A 122 16.81 7.12 13.30
N TRP A 123 16.35 7.35 12.07
CA TRP A 123 15.23 6.59 11.52
C TRP A 123 15.63 5.14 11.22
N ARG A 124 14.84 4.19 11.71
CA ARG A 124 15.11 2.74 11.60
C ARG A 124 13.93 1.92 11.04
N TYR A 125 12.83 2.59 10.67
CA TYR A 125 11.65 1.89 10.18
C TYR A 125 11.95 1.14 8.86
N GLY A 126 11.37 -0.05 8.70
CA GLY A 126 11.53 -0.88 7.51
C GLY A 126 12.89 -1.59 7.40
N MET A 127 13.78 -1.42 8.38
CA MET A 127 15.02 -2.21 8.47
C MET A 127 14.71 -3.58 9.09
N THR A 128 15.21 -4.64 8.48
CA THR A 128 15.08 -6.02 8.96
C THR A 128 16.25 -6.42 9.85
N VAL A 129 17.43 -5.86 9.59
CA VAL A 129 18.66 -6.04 10.36
C VAL A 129 19.24 -4.66 10.69
N PRO A 130 19.60 -4.38 11.95
CA PRO A 130 20.31 -3.17 12.33
C PRO A 130 21.79 -3.25 11.90
N SER A 131 22.03 -3.36 10.59
CA SER A 131 23.35 -3.27 9.97
C SER A 131 23.56 -1.85 9.42
N SER A 132 24.82 -1.42 9.33
CA SER A 132 25.16 -0.12 8.71
C SER A 132 24.87 -0.09 7.20
N SER A 133 24.71 -1.25 6.57
CA SER A 133 24.46 -1.40 5.13
C SER A 133 22.99 -1.30 4.75
N GLU A 134 22.06 -1.69 5.63
CA GLU A 134 20.63 -1.61 5.33
C GLU A 134 20.10 -0.19 5.55
N LEU A 135 19.33 0.31 4.59
CA LEU A 135 18.74 1.63 4.66
C LEU A 135 17.31 1.53 5.20
N PRO A 136 16.88 2.49 6.04
CA PRO A 136 15.48 2.54 6.48
C PRO A 136 14.58 2.78 5.26
N SER A 137 13.40 2.15 5.24
CA SER A 137 12.58 2.07 4.04
C SER A 137 11.09 2.15 4.36
N LEU A 138 10.31 2.62 3.38
CA LEU A 138 8.86 2.49 3.34
C LEU A 138 8.43 1.31 2.46
N LEU A 139 9.28 0.29 2.29
CA LEU A 139 8.94 -0.91 1.54
C LEU A 139 7.65 -1.58 2.07
N PRO A 140 7.38 -1.66 3.38
CA PRO A 140 6.11 -2.18 3.87
C PRO A 140 4.88 -1.42 3.31
N GLN A 141 4.91 -0.08 3.30
CA GLN A 141 3.82 0.76 2.78
C GLN A 141 3.70 0.68 1.27
N GLU A 142 4.83 0.58 0.57
CA GLU A 142 4.82 0.41 -0.88
C GLU A 142 4.18 -0.94 -1.25
N VAL A 143 4.70 -2.03 -0.68
CA VAL A 143 4.27 -3.41 -0.98
C VAL A 143 2.80 -3.60 -0.61
N LEU A 144 2.40 -3.25 0.61
CA LEU A 144 1.02 -3.44 1.04
C LEU A 144 0.08 -2.53 0.26
N GLY A 145 0.44 -1.26 0.05
CA GLY A 145 -0.38 -0.35 -0.74
C GLY A 145 -0.56 -0.82 -2.18
N LYS A 146 0.50 -1.30 -2.85
CA LYS A 146 0.41 -1.94 -4.18
C LYS A 146 -0.49 -3.18 -4.15
N GLN A 147 -0.31 -4.06 -3.17
CA GLN A 147 -1.11 -5.29 -3.04
C GLN A 147 -2.60 -4.97 -2.89
N GLN A 148 -2.94 -4.04 -2.01
CA GLN A 148 -4.32 -3.64 -1.77
C GLN A 148 -4.93 -2.93 -2.99
N TYR A 149 -4.14 -2.10 -3.67
CA TYR A 149 -4.59 -1.42 -4.89
C TYR A 149 -4.88 -2.44 -6.00
N LEU A 150 -3.93 -3.34 -6.27
CA LEU A 150 -4.11 -4.43 -7.23
C LEU A 150 -5.30 -5.31 -6.88
N HIS A 151 -5.47 -5.71 -5.61
CA HIS A 151 -6.62 -6.51 -5.17
C HIS A 151 -7.96 -5.84 -5.52
N VAL A 152 -8.07 -4.52 -5.34
CA VAL A 152 -9.26 -3.75 -5.75
C VAL A 152 -9.44 -3.80 -7.27
N LEU A 153 -8.37 -3.60 -8.06
CA LEU A 153 -8.45 -3.65 -9.52
C LEU A 153 -8.84 -5.04 -10.04
N PHE A 154 -8.21 -6.10 -9.54
CA PHE A 154 -8.56 -7.49 -9.86
C PHE A 154 -10.01 -7.79 -9.49
N THR A 155 -10.47 -7.35 -8.31
CA THR A 155 -11.86 -7.52 -7.90
C THR A 155 -12.85 -6.84 -8.86
N VAL A 156 -12.51 -5.68 -9.41
CA VAL A 156 -13.33 -4.99 -10.42
C VAL A 156 -13.42 -5.80 -11.72
N LEU A 157 -12.33 -6.44 -12.14
CA LEU A 157 -12.25 -7.22 -13.38
C LEU A 157 -12.88 -8.62 -13.26
N VAL A 158 -12.69 -9.31 -12.13
CA VAL A 158 -13.26 -10.66 -11.92
C VAL A 158 -14.79 -10.59 -11.73
N ARG A 159 -15.30 -9.58 -11.03
CA ARG A 159 -16.75 -9.48 -10.76
C ARG A 159 -17.58 -9.06 -11.95
N SER A 160 -17.00 -8.42 -12.96
CA SER A 160 -17.74 -8.08 -14.18
C SER A 160 -18.19 -9.31 -14.98
N VAL A 161 -17.56 -10.46 -14.75
CA VAL A 161 -17.94 -11.73 -15.37
C VAL A 161 -19.13 -12.38 -14.66
N ASN A 162 -19.31 -12.11 -13.35
CA ASN A 162 -20.24 -12.88 -12.50
C ASN A 162 -21.56 -12.17 -12.16
N ASN A 163 -21.65 -10.83 -12.27
CA ASN A 163 -22.86 -10.08 -11.90
C ASN A 163 -23.34 -9.17 -13.04
N ALA A 164 -24.66 -9.17 -13.29
CA ALA A 164 -25.38 -8.34 -14.26
C ALA A 164 -25.36 -6.82 -13.99
N GLU A 165 -24.66 -6.37 -12.95
CA GLU A 165 -24.42 -4.94 -12.71
C GLU A 165 -23.26 -4.46 -13.58
N VAL A 166 -23.61 -3.96 -14.76
CA VAL A 166 -22.69 -3.26 -15.67
C VAL A 166 -22.00 -2.16 -14.86
N ALA A 167 -20.70 -2.33 -14.59
CA ALA A 167 -19.89 -1.27 -14.03
C ALA A 167 -20.04 -0.02 -14.92
N PRO A 168 -20.11 1.20 -14.35
CA PRO A 168 -20.21 2.41 -15.14
C PRO A 168 -19.17 2.40 -16.28
N ILE A 169 -19.63 2.66 -17.50
CA ILE A 169 -18.81 2.62 -18.72
C ILE A 169 -17.50 3.38 -18.46
N GLY A 170 -16.35 2.71 -18.66
CA GLY A 170 -15.01 3.25 -18.46
C GLY A 170 -14.29 2.82 -17.18
N GLU A 171 -14.99 2.42 -16.10
CA GLU A 171 -14.30 2.00 -14.86
C GLU A 171 -13.49 0.70 -15.03
N GLN A 172 -13.96 -0.21 -15.87
CA GLN A 172 -13.25 -1.46 -16.16
C GLN A 172 -12.02 -1.24 -17.04
N ASP A 173 -12.12 -0.39 -18.05
CA ASP A 173 -11.00 -0.11 -18.95
C ASP A 173 -9.90 0.66 -18.22
N GLU A 174 -10.26 1.61 -17.36
CA GLU A 174 -9.32 2.27 -16.46
C GLU A 174 -8.68 1.27 -15.50
N ALA A 175 -9.48 0.42 -14.84
CA ALA A 175 -8.96 -0.59 -13.93
C ALA A 175 -8.00 -1.55 -14.63
N ARG A 176 -8.34 -1.99 -15.84
CA ARG A 176 -7.49 -2.84 -16.69
C ARG A 176 -6.18 -2.13 -17.02
N LYS A 177 -6.24 -0.89 -17.49
CA LYS A 177 -5.03 -0.10 -17.84
C LYS A 177 -4.11 0.08 -16.64
N TYR A 178 -4.65 0.44 -15.48
CA TYR A 178 -3.85 0.61 -14.26
C TYR A 178 -3.31 -0.73 -13.74
N MET A 179 -4.09 -1.80 -13.82
CA MET A 179 -3.68 -3.15 -13.42
C MET A 179 -2.54 -3.62 -14.30
N THR A 180 -2.70 -3.61 -15.63
CA THR A 180 -1.69 -4.05 -16.59
C THR A 180 -0.37 -3.34 -16.33
N ARG A 181 -0.38 -2.00 -16.26
CA ARG A 181 0.84 -1.23 -16.04
C ARG A 181 1.50 -1.58 -14.70
N LEU A 182 0.72 -1.62 -13.62
CA LEU A 182 1.29 -1.87 -12.29
C LEU A 182 1.83 -3.30 -12.15
N VAL A 183 1.17 -4.29 -12.75
CA VAL A 183 1.64 -5.68 -12.79
C VAL A 183 2.91 -5.78 -13.62
N GLN A 184 2.95 -5.19 -14.82
CA GLN A 184 4.15 -5.14 -15.67
C GLN A 184 5.33 -4.53 -14.91
N ASP A 185 5.18 -3.29 -14.43
CA ASP A 185 6.23 -2.58 -13.70
C ASP A 185 6.73 -3.41 -12.51
N THR A 186 5.82 -4.06 -11.77
CA THR A 186 6.17 -4.88 -10.59
C THR A 186 6.91 -6.17 -10.95
N LEU A 187 6.47 -6.89 -11.99
CA LEU A 187 7.11 -8.14 -12.44
C LEU A 187 8.49 -7.84 -13.02
N GLU A 188 8.60 -6.83 -13.89
CA GLU A 188 9.85 -6.43 -14.54
C GLU A 188 10.91 -5.98 -13.51
N GLU A 189 10.51 -5.15 -12.56
CA GLU A 189 11.38 -4.73 -11.45
C GLU A 189 11.88 -5.93 -10.63
N TYR A 190 10.99 -6.84 -10.27
CA TYR A 190 11.34 -8.03 -9.49
C TYR A 190 12.29 -8.96 -10.27
N LEU A 191 12.02 -9.19 -11.55
CA LEU A 191 12.89 -9.97 -12.44
C LEU A 191 14.28 -9.33 -12.57
N ALA A 192 14.36 -8.01 -12.62
CA ALA A 192 15.63 -7.32 -12.66
C ALA A 192 16.40 -7.42 -11.34
N TRP A 193 15.75 -7.26 -10.19
CA TRP A 193 16.41 -7.37 -8.89
C TRP A 193 16.85 -8.80 -8.56
N THR A 194 16.23 -9.81 -9.18
CA THR A 194 16.64 -11.22 -9.08
C THR A 194 17.73 -11.61 -10.08
N GLY A 195 18.16 -10.69 -10.95
CA GLY A 195 19.18 -10.94 -11.98
C GLY A 195 18.70 -11.79 -13.15
N VAL A 196 17.38 -12.06 -13.24
CA VAL A 196 16.79 -12.83 -14.35
C VAL A 196 16.62 -11.95 -15.59
N ALA A 197 16.21 -10.68 -15.42
CA ALA A 197 16.12 -9.75 -16.53
C ALA A 197 17.52 -9.19 -16.86
N GLN A 198 18.06 -9.59 -18.02
CA GLN A 198 19.39 -9.19 -18.50
C GLN A 198 19.48 -7.75 -19.03
N TYR A 199 18.37 -7.01 -19.01
CA TYR A 199 18.25 -5.70 -19.67
C TYR A 199 18.57 -4.51 -18.77
N ILE A 200 18.73 -4.74 -17.46
CA ILE A 200 19.11 -3.67 -16.53
C ILE A 200 20.63 -3.69 -16.39
N GLU A 201 21.28 -2.62 -16.88
CA GLU A 201 22.69 -2.33 -16.61
C GLU A 201 22.95 -2.43 -15.09
N GLU A 202 24.02 -3.11 -14.66
CA GLU A 202 24.35 -3.29 -13.24
C GLU A 202 24.37 -1.96 -12.46
N GLU A 203 24.72 -0.85 -13.12
CA GLU A 203 24.71 0.50 -12.54
C GLU A 203 23.31 1.01 -12.13
N LYS A 204 22.24 0.46 -12.70
CA LYS A 204 20.85 0.80 -12.38
C LYS A 204 20.27 -0.08 -11.27
N MET A 205 21.02 -1.07 -10.77
CA MET A 205 20.56 -1.93 -9.70
C MET A 205 20.51 -1.14 -8.37
N PRO A 206 19.38 -1.15 -7.65
CA PRO A 206 19.30 -0.45 -6.38
C PRO A 206 20.23 -1.11 -5.35
N ALA A 207 20.88 -0.29 -4.53
CA ALA A 207 21.82 -0.76 -3.49
C ALA A 207 21.17 -1.74 -2.48
N ASP A 208 19.85 -1.72 -2.38
CA ASP A 208 19.03 -2.57 -1.51
C ASP A 208 18.18 -3.58 -2.30
N ALA A 209 18.63 -4.01 -3.49
CA ALA A 209 17.90 -4.96 -4.36
C ALA A 209 17.44 -6.21 -3.61
N GLN A 210 18.30 -6.80 -2.77
CA GLN A 210 17.94 -8.00 -2.01
C GLN A 210 16.78 -7.75 -1.02
N GLN A 211 16.82 -6.63 -0.28
CA GLN A 211 15.72 -6.24 0.62
C GLN A 211 14.41 -6.02 -0.17
N ARG A 212 14.51 -5.45 -1.38
CA ARG A 212 13.35 -5.27 -2.27
C ARG A 212 12.79 -6.61 -2.74
N VAL A 213 13.62 -7.56 -3.16
CA VAL A 213 13.20 -8.92 -3.56
C VAL A 213 12.47 -9.61 -2.41
N GLU A 214 13.03 -9.60 -1.22
CA GLU A 214 12.40 -10.20 -0.03
C GLU A 214 11.05 -9.55 0.27
N SER A 215 11.01 -8.21 0.27
CA SER A 215 9.79 -7.45 0.57
C SER A 215 8.70 -7.63 -0.49
N PHE A 216 9.05 -7.74 -1.76
CA PHE A 216 8.09 -7.84 -2.87
C PHE A 216 7.61 -9.27 -3.12
N THR A 217 8.32 -10.29 -2.65
CA THR A 217 7.93 -11.70 -2.86
C THR A 217 6.46 -11.98 -2.49
N PRO A 218 5.93 -11.55 -1.33
CA PRO A 218 4.51 -11.73 -0.99
C PRO A 218 3.54 -11.04 -1.97
N LEU A 219 3.89 -9.86 -2.47
CA LEU A 219 3.11 -9.13 -3.47
C LEU A 219 3.09 -9.87 -4.81
N LEU A 220 4.23 -10.41 -5.25
CA LEU A 220 4.32 -11.23 -6.46
C LEU A 220 3.43 -12.47 -6.35
N VAL A 221 3.55 -13.19 -5.24
CA VAL A 221 2.72 -14.38 -4.96
C VAL A 221 1.22 -14.02 -4.95
N ALA A 222 0.83 -12.93 -4.30
CA ALA A 222 -0.56 -12.48 -4.28
C ALA A 222 -1.06 -12.11 -5.69
N THR A 223 -0.24 -11.40 -6.47
CA THR A 223 -0.58 -10.99 -7.84
C THR A 223 -0.74 -12.21 -8.76
N LEU A 224 0.15 -13.19 -8.68
CA LEU A 224 0.05 -14.44 -9.45
C LEU A 224 -1.20 -15.23 -9.06
N LYS A 225 -1.56 -15.27 -7.77
CA LYS A 225 -2.80 -15.91 -7.32
C LYS A 225 -4.04 -15.24 -7.91
N GLU A 226 -4.10 -13.91 -7.93
CA GLU A 226 -5.22 -13.17 -8.53
C GLU A 226 -5.28 -13.37 -10.06
N LEU A 227 -4.13 -13.37 -10.75
CA LEU A 227 -4.04 -13.67 -12.18
C LEU A 227 -4.56 -15.08 -12.52
N ALA A 228 -4.34 -16.05 -11.63
CA ALA A 228 -4.82 -17.42 -11.82
C ALA A 228 -6.36 -17.55 -11.77
N GLU A 229 -7.06 -16.53 -11.27
CA GLU A 229 -8.52 -16.50 -11.14
C GLU A 229 -9.21 -15.71 -12.28
N PHE A 230 -8.45 -15.20 -13.26
CA PHE A 230 -9.02 -14.65 -14.48
C PHE A 230 -9.73 -15.73 -15.30
N ASP A 231 -10.83 -15.32 -15.94
CA ASP A 231 -11.50 -16.14 -16.95
C ASP A 231 -10.67 -16.17 -18.25
N ASN A 232 -11.04 -17.07 -19.16
CA ASN A 232 -10.35 -17.20 -20.44
C ASN A 232 -10.36 -15.90 -21.25
N THR A 233 -11.45 -15.13 -21.19
CA THR A 233 -11.57 -13.92 -22.01
C THR A 233 -10.64 -12.81 -21.51
N GLU A 234 -10.59 -12.56 -20.20
CA GLU A 234 -9.72 -11.56 -19.62
C GLU A 234 -8.26 -12.01 -19.70
N LEU A 235 -7.96 -13.28 -19.45
CA LEU A 235 -6.61 -13.80 -19.57
C LEU A 235 -6.05 -13.63 -20.99
N GLN A 236 -6.82 -14.01 -22.02
CA GLN A 236 -6.41 -13.85 -23.43
C GLN A 236 -6.03 -12.41 -23.79
N ARG A 237 -6.72 -11.40 -23.23
CA ARG A 237 -6.42 -9.98 -23.46
C ARG A 237 -5.02 -9.61 -22.98
N HIS A 238 -4.51 -10.29 -21.95
CA HIS A 238 -3.23 -9.98 -21.31
C HIS A 238 -2.06 -10.86 -21.78
N MET A 239 -2.33 -12.01 -22.38
CA MET A 239 -1.31 -13.01 -22.71
C MET A 239 -0.13 -12.47 -23.54
N LYS A 240 -0.37 -11.52 -24.46
CA LYS A 240 0.68 -10.96 -25.32
C LYS A 240 1.86 -10.37 -24.52
N TRP A 241 1.56 -9.69 -23.41
CA TRP A 241 2.59 -9.09 -22.56
C TRP A 241 2.88 -9.94 -21.32
N LEU A 242 1.89 -10.68 -20.83
CA LEU A 242 2.00 -11.44 -19.59
C LEU A 242 2.82 -12.72 -19.76
N TYR A 243 2.67 -13.43 -20.88
CA TYR A 243 3.30 -14.73 -21.08
C TYR A 243 4.84 -14.70 -21.04
N PRO A 244 5.53 -13.73 -21.69
CA PRO A 244 6.98 -13.59 -21.54
C PRO A 244 7.41 -13.42 -20.08
N LEU A 245 6.73 -12.54 -19.33
CA LEU A 245 7.04 -12.29 -17.91
C LEU A 245 6.80 -13.53 -17.03
N LEU A 246 5.71 -14.26 -17.26
CA LEU A 246 5.45 -15.53 -16.56
C LEU A 246 6.53 -16.58 -16.86
N THR A 247 7.05 -16.59 -18.09
CA THR A 247 8.12 -17.52 -18.50
C THR A 247 9.45 -17.15 -17.82
N ASP A 248 9.79 -15.86 -17.78
CA ASP A 248 10.99 -15.38 -17.09
C ASP A 248 10.95 -15.70 -15.59
N LEU A 249 9.77 -15.60 -14.95
CA LEU A 249 9.59 -15.97 -13.54
C LEU A 249 9.91 -17.44 -13.22
N VAL A 250 9.94 -18.35 -14.20
CA VAL A 250 10.38 -19.73 -13.99
C VAL A 250 11.83 -19.80 -13.53
N MET A 251 12.66 -18.86 -14.00
CA MET A 251 14.10 -18.81 -13.71
C MET A 251 14.40 -18.17 -12.34
N VAL A 252 13.40 -17.60 -11.67
CA VAL A 252 13.58 -17.01 -10.34
C VAL A 252 13.89 -18.11 -9.31
N PRO A 253 14.89 -17.91 -8.42
CA PRO A 253 15.27 -18.92 -7.45
C PRO A 253 14.25 -19.13 -6.32
N ASN A 254 13.35 -18.18 -6.10
CA ASN A 254 12.34 -18.19 -5.04
C ASN A 254 11.28 -19.28 -5.23
N GLY A 255 11.18 -20.20 -4.26
CA GLY A 255 10.25 -21.33 -4.31
C GLY A 255 8.77 -20.93 -4.22
N GLU A 256 8.42 -19.90 -3.44
CA GLU A 256 7.03 -19.45 -3.28
C GLU A 256 6.48 -18.85 -4.58
N VAL A 257 7.32 -18.06 -5.27
CA VAL A 257 6.99 -17.50 -6.59
C VAL A 257 6.73 -18.63 -7.58
N ARG A 258 7.61 -19.65 -7.64
CA ARG A 258 7.43 -20.80 -8.55
C ARG A 258 6.17 -21.61 -8.24
N VAL A 259 5.82 -21.80 -6.98
CA VAL A 259 4.57 -22.48 -6.58
C VAL A 259 3.35 -21.68 -7.04
N ALA A 260 3.33 -20.36 -6.81
CA ALA A 260 2.25 -19.49 -7.28
C ALA A 260 2.14 -19.49 -8.81
N LEU A 261 3.28 -19.43 -9.50
CA LEU A 261 3.38 -19.49 -10.96
C LEU A 261 2.84 -20.80 -11.52
N SER A 262 3.15 -21.93 -10.88
CA SER A 262 2.59 -23.24 -11.27
C SER A 262 1.06 -23.25 -11.23
N SER A 263 0.45 -22.55 -10.27
CA SER A 263 -1.01 -22.40 -10.22
C SER A 263 -1.54 -21.58 -11.40
N VAL A 264 -0.85 -20.52 -11.83
CA VAL A 264 -1.22 -19.72 -13.01
C VAL A 264 -1.18 -20.58 -14.27
N PHE A 265 -0.09 -21.33 -14.49
CA PHE A 265 0.01 -22.20 -15.66
C PHE A 265 -1.04 -23.32 -15.65
N SER A 266 -1.25 -23.94 -14.49
CA SER A 266 -2.15 -25.10 -14.36
C SER A 266 -3.63 -24.73 -14.45
N LYS A 267 -4.02 -23.60 -13.83
CA LYS A 267 -5.41 -23.15 -13.81
C LYS A 267 -5.76 -22.25 -14.98
N ALA A 268 -4.93 -21.27 -15.30
CA ALA A 268 -5.28 -20.20 -16.22
C ALA A 268 -4.77 -20.50 -17.64
N VAL A 269 -3.45 -20.69 -17.81
CA VAL A 269 -2.86 -20.89 -19.14
C VAL A 269 -3.30 -22.22 -19.77
N ARG A 270 -3.46 -23.28 -18.98
CA ARG A 270 -3.95 -24.59 -19.48
C ARG A 270 -5.31 -24.49 -20.16
N GLN A 271 -6.19 -23.59 -19.71
CA GLN A 271 -7.51 -23.41 -20.33
C GLN A 271 -7.44 -22.79 -21.74
N LEU A 272 -6.30 -22.18 -22.09
CA LEU A 272 -6.06 -21.59 -23.41
C LEU A 272 -5.43 -22.57 -24.41
N LEU A 273 -4.96 -23.73 -23.94
CA LEU A 273 -4.35 -24.75 -24.78
C LEU A 273 -5.45 -25.68 -25.36
N PRO A 274 -5.23 -26.27 -26.56
CA PRO A 274 -6.14 -27.27 -27.08
C PRO A 274 -6.31 -28.43 -26.09
N PRO A 275 -7.51 -29.05 -25.99
CA PRO A 275 -7.66 -30.27 -25.20
C PRO A 275 -6.72 -31.34 -25.75
N MET A 276 -5.88 -31.89 -24.88
CA MET A 276 -5.06 -33.07 -25.18
C MET A 276 -5.92 -34.33 -25.30
#